data_AF-A0AAV3QU27-F1
#
_entry.id   AF-A0AAV3QU27-F1
#
_cell.length_a   1.000
_cell.length_b   1.000
_cell.length_c   1.000
_cell.angle_alpha   90.00
_cell.angle_beta   90.00
_cell.angle_gamma   90.00
#
_symmetry.space_group_name_H-M   'P 1'
#
loop_
_entity.id
_entity.type
_entity.pdbx_description
1 polymer ?
#
loop_
_entity_poly.entity_id
_entity_poly.type
_entity_poly.pdbx_seq_one_letter_code
_entity_poly.pdbx_strand_id
1 'polypeptide(L)'
;MVNLVDSVPLFLACSTDEGGVENMRVERGTLYSLGARKVAIFGLGKTGSAPMYASKGQTTIDSVNSATELADEKIKSLVDVLNKDQPGAKFIYLNMTSIALGDPTPFGIKVLDAPCCNVSTTIAAGQCIGGGVPCNNRAEHIFFDSFHPTEIANTLTAERAYKAVLPTDAYPYDISTLVIQNNTPNNIIQDFSSVNGS
;
A
#
# COMPACT_ATOMS: atom_id res chain seq x y z
N MET A 1 -15.44 -2.94 5.86
CA MET A 1 -14.14 -3.57 5.56
C MET A 1 -13.75 -3.03 4.20
N VAL A 2 -12.83 -2.06 4.13
CA VAL A 2 -12.42 -1.47 2.84
C VAL A 2 -11.36 -2.41 2.28
N ASN A 3 -11.69 -3.13 1.20
CA ASN A 3 -10.69 -3.88 0.44
C ASN A 3 -9.71 -2.86 -0.16
N LEU A 4 -8.57 -2.69 0.50
CA LEU A 4 -7.50 -1.78 0.08
C LEU A 4 -6.67 -2.34 -1.09
N VAL A 5 -7.01 -3.51 -1.63
CA VAL A 5 -6.16 -4.27 -2.58
C VAL A 5 -6.68 -4.34 -4.01
N ASP A 6 -7.92 -3.92 -4.29
CA ASP A 6 -8.55 -4.09 -5.61
C ASP A 6 -8.34 -2.89 -6.57
N SER A 7 -7.55 -1.88 -6.20
CA SER A 7 -7.44 -0.62 -6.98
C SER A 7 -6.14 -0.45 -7.78
N VAL A 8 -5.16 -1.35 -7.63
CA VAL A 8 -3.76 -1.10 -8.02
C VAL A 8 -3.52 -0.87 -9.54
N PRO A 9 -4.19 -1.57 -10.49
CA PRO A 9 -3.80 -1.43 -11.90
C PRO A 9 -4.25 -0.12 -12.56
N LEU A 10 -5.38 0.45 -12.13
CA LEU A 10 -5.89 1.71 -12.69
C LEU A 10 -5.28 2.94 -11.99
N PHE A 11 -4.81 2.77 -10.75
CA PHE A 11 -4.17 3.84 -9.97
C PHE A 11 -2.77 4.19 -10.51
N LEU A 12 -2.05 3.21 -11.06
CA LEU A 12 -0.62 3.33 -11.33
C LEU A 12 -0.25 4.34 -12.43
N ALA A 13 -1.08 4.49 -13.45
CA ALA A 13 -0.83 5.45 -14.54
C ALA A 13 -1.19 6.89 -14.15
N CYS A 14 -2.01 7.10 -13.11
CA CYS A 14 -2.44 8.42 -12.68
C CYS A 14 -1.56 8.97 -11.54
N SER A 15 -0.87 8.13 -10.77
CA SER A 15 -0.12 8.55 -9.57
C SER A 15 1.34 8.99 -9.82
N THR A 16 1.90 8.71 -11.00
CA THR A 16 3.34 8.99 -11.28
C THR A 16 3.60 10.34 -11.96
N ASP A 17 2.57 11.05 -12.42
CA ASP A 17 2.71 12.43 -12.88
C ASP A 17 2.49 13.43 -11.73
N GLU A 18 2.84 14.71 -11.93
CA GLU A 18 2.61 15.75 -10.91
C GLU A 18 1.13 15.91 -10.53
N GLY A 19 0.21 15.58 -11.45
CA GLY A 19 -1.23 15.62 -11.19
C GLY A 19 -1.69 14.56 -10.20
N GLY A 20 -1.06 13.38 -10.20
CA GLY A 20 -1.38 12.27 -9.31
C GLY A 20 -1.19 12.57 -7.82
N VAL A 21 -0.04 13.16 -7.47
CA VAL A 21 0.26 13.52 -6.08
C VAL A 21 -0.63 14.66 -5.60
N GLU A 22 -0.95 15.63 -6.46
CA GLU A 22 -1.86 16.71 -6.09
C GLU A 22 -3.30 16.22 -5.92
N ASN A 23 -3.77 15.30 -6.76
CA ASN A 23 -5.06 14.64 -6.55
C ASN A 23 -5.10 13.90 -5.22
N MET A 24 -4.01 13.21 -4.84
CA MET A 24 -3.90 12.55 -3.54
C MET A 24 -4.05 13.56 -2.40
N ARG A 25 -3.43 14.75 -2.50
CA ARG A 25 -3.62 15.82 -1.50
C ARG A 25 -5.09 16.20 -1.35
N VAL A 26 -5.78 16.42 -2.46
CA VAL A 26 -7.21 16.79 -2.48
C VAL A 26 -8.05 15.71 -1.81
N GLU A 27 -7.88 14.45 -2.22
CA GLU A 27 -8.65 13.33 -1.66
C GLU A 27 -8.44 13.16 -0.15
N ARG A 28 -7.20 13.35 0.34
CA ARG A 28 -6.92 13.26 1.79
C ARG A 28 -7.48 14.45 2.54
N GLY A 29 -7.50 15.64 1.93
CA GLY A 29 -8.27 16.79 2.41
C GLY A 29 -9.75 16.46 2.58
N THR A 30 -10.37 15.80 1.59
CA THR A 30 -11.77 15.36 1.67
C THR A 30 -11.98 14.36 2.81
N LEU A 31 -11.14 13.33 2.95
CA LEU A 31 -11.25 12.37 4.06
C LEU A 31 -11.15 13.06 5.43
N TYR A 32 -10.26 14.03 5.57
CA TYR A 32 -10.12 14.81 6.78
C TYR A 32 -11.37 15.64 7.10
N SER A 33 -11.95 16.31 6.09
CA SER A 33 -13.22 17.02 6.22
C SER A 33 -14.38 16.10 6.63
N LEU A 34 -14.31 14.82 6.25
CA LEU A 34 -15.27 13.78 6.65
C LEU A 34 -14.97 13.13 8.02
N GLY A 35 -13.94 13.60 8.73
CA GLY A 35 -13.63 13.14 10.09
C GLY A 35 -12.51 12.11 10.20
N ALA A 36 -11.82 11.76 9.11
CA ALA A 36 -10.63 10.91 9.19
C ALA A 36 -9.53 11.62 10.00
N ARG A 37 -8.92 10.91 10.95
CA ARG A 37 -7.84 11.44 11.81
C ARG A 37 -6.60 10.56 11.90
N LYS A 38 -6.67 9.34 11.37
CA LYS A 38 -5.55 8.41 11.30
C LYS A 38 -5.58 7.81 9.91
N VAL A 39 -4.57 8.11 9.10
CA VAL A 39 -4.54 7.73 7.69
C VAL A 39 -3.16 7.19 7.35
N ALA A 40 -3.13 5.96 6.85
CA ALA A 40 -1.93 5.36 6.29
C ALA A 40 -1.97 5.48 4.76
N ILE A 41 -0.89 5.96 4.18
CA ILE A 41 -0.72 6.12 2.74
C ILE A 41 0.35 5.12 2.29
N PHE A 42 -0.04 4.18 1.44
CA PHE A 42 0.87 3.18 0.89
C PHE A 42 1.57 3.75 -0.34
N GLY A 43 2.89 3.58 -0.41
CA GLY A 43 3.68 3.86 -1.61
C GLY A 43 3.38 2.87 -2.74
N LEU A 44 3.83 3.21 -3.94
CA LEU A 44 3.63 2.42 -5.14
C LEU A 44 4.52 1.16 -5.15
N GLY A 45 5.70 1.26 -4.54
CA GLY A 45 6.69 0.17 -4.60
C GLY A 45 7.36 0.07 -5.97
N LYS A 46 8.14 -0.99 -6.18
CA LYS A 46 8.86 -1.24 -7.46
C LYS A 46 7.95 -1.84 -8.53
N THR A 47 6.98 -1.08 -9.03
CA THR A 47 5.96 -1.63 -9.93
C THR A 47 6.51 -2.11 -11.27
N GLY A 48 7.63 -1.56 -11.73
CA GLY A 48 8.34 -2.06 -12.91
C GLY A 48 8.87 -3.48 -12.75
N SER A 49 8.79 -4.07 -11.56
CA SER A 49 9.20 -5.45 -11.26
C SER A 49 8.04 -6.44 -11.24
N ALA A 50 6.80 -6.00 -11.53
CA ALA A 50 5.65 -6.89 -11.61
C ALA A 50 5.74 -7.82 -12.84
N PRO A 51 5.24 -9.07 -12.77
CA PRO A 51 5.36 -10.06 -13.86
C PRO A 51 4.79 -9.58 -15.21
N MET A 52 3.82 -8.66 -15.20
CA MET A 52 3.28 -8.02 -16.40
C MET A 52 4.36 -7.37 -17.29
N TYR A 53 5.46 -6.92 -16.70
CA TYR A 53 6.55 -6.27 -17.37
C TYR A 53 7.69 -7.23 -17.70
N ALA A 54 7.58 -8.50 -17.29
CA ALA A 54 8.52 -9.53 -17.67
C ALA A 54 8.46 -9.72 -19.19
N SER A 55 9.48 -9.23 -19.89
CA SER A 55 9.66 -9.43 -21.33
C SER A 55 10.80 -10.41 -21.57
N LYS A 56 10.93 -10.96 -22.78
CA LYS A 56 11.98 -11.93 -23.14
C LYS A 56 13.38 -11.36 -22.86
N GLY A 57 13.90 -11.58 -21.65
CA GLY A 57 15.22 -11.16 -21.19
C GLY A 57 15.25 -10.02 -20.15
N GLN A 58 14.12 -9.40 -19.77
CA GLN A 58 14.07 -8.38 -18.71
C GLN A 58 12.98 -8.74 -17.69
N THR A 59 13.37 -8.87 -16.42
CA THR A 59 12.49 -9.11 -15.28
C THR A 59 12.01 -7.81 -14.62
N THR A 60 12.59 -6.67 -14.98
CA THR A 60 12.25 -5.34 -14.46
C THR A 60 12.31 -4.28 -15.56
N ILE A 61 11.50 -3.24 -15.44
CA ILE A 61 11.57 -2.04 -16.29
C ILE A 61 12.05 -0.88 -15.42
N ASP A 62 13.32 -0.54 -15.55
CA ASP A 62 14.00 0.43 -14.67
C ASP A 62 13.38 1.83 -14.76
N SER A 63 12.95 2.27 -15.95
CA SER A 63 12.29 3.57 -16.10
C SER A 63 10.97 3.67 -15.32
N VAL A 64 10.21 2.58 -15.24
CA VAL A 64 8.99 2.51 -14.42
C VAL A 64 9.35 2.53 -12.93
N ASN A 65 10.36 1.76 -12.53
CA ASN A 65 10.83 1.75 -11.14
C ASN A 65 11.36 3.13 -10.68
N SER A 66 12.10 3.83 -11.53
CA SER A 66 12.55 5.20 -11.26
C SER A 66 11.37 6.17 -11.12
N ALA A 67 10.37 6.06 -11.99
CA ALA A 67 9.18 6.90 -11.89
C ALA A 67 8.39 6.64 -10.60
N THR A 68 8.25 5.37 -10.19
CA THR A 68 7.58 5.03 -8.92
C THR A 68 8.37 5.50 -7.71
N GLU A 69 9.71 5.46 -7.75
CA GLU A 69 10.56 5.97 -6.67
C GLU A 69 10.39 7.49 -6.49
N LEU A 70 10.39 8.25 -7.59
CA LEU A 70 10.13 9.70 -7.54
C LEU A 70 8.73 10.03 -7.02
N ALA A 71 7.72 9.25 -7.38
CA ALA A 71 6.36 9.42 -6.86
C ALA A 71 6.31 9.13 -5.35
N ASP A 72 6.95 8.05 -4.89
CA ASP A 72 7.04 7.67 -3.49
C ASP A 72 7.74 8.74 -2.63
N GLU A 73 8.79 9.39 -3.14
CA GLU A 73 9.44 10.54 -2.48
C GLU A 73 8.48 11.73 -2.33
N LYS A 74 7.70 12.03 -3.38
CA LYS A 74 6.69 13.10 -3.35
C LYS A 74 5.55 12.76 -2.39
N ILE A 75 5.06 11.53 -2.36
CA ILE A 75 4.03 11.05 -1.43
C ILE A 75 4.53 11.16 0.02
N LYS A 76 5.77 10.75 0.28
CA LYS A 76 6.39 10.89 1.61
C LYS A 76 6.46 12.36 2.03
N SER A 77 6.84 13.25 1.12
CA SER A 77 6.88 14.70 1.38
C SER A 77 5.48 15.28 1.63
N LEU A 78 4.46 14.76 0.92
CA LEU A 78 3.07 15.15 1.11
C LEU A 78 2.55 14.80 2.52
N VAL A 79 3.03 13.72 3.14
CA VAL A 79 2.68 13.38 4.54
C VAL A 79 3.06 14.52 5.50
N ASP A 80 4.21 15.15 5.33
CA ASP A 80 4.63 16.27 6.18
C ASP A 80 3.69 17.48 6.00
N VAL A 81 3.32 17.76 4.74
CA VAL A 81 2.37 18.83 4.40
C VAL A 81 0.99 18.56 5.00
N LEU A 82 0.46 17.35 4.86
CA LEU A 82 -0.85 16.98 5.40
C LEU A 82 -0.87 17.06 6.93
N ASN A 83 0.17 16.56 7.60
CA ASN A 83 0.29 16.64 9.06
C ASN A 83 0.40 18.08 9.59
N LYS A 84 0.97 18.99 8.79
CA LYS A 84 1.03 20.42 9.11
C LYS A 84 -0.30 21.12 8.89
N ASP A 85 -0.96 20.84 7.76
CA ASP A 85 -2.15 21.55 7.32
C ASP A 85 -3.45 21.04 7.97
N GLN A 86 -3.43 19.85 8.58
CA GLN A 86 -4.62 19.19 9.13
C GLN A 86 -4.46 18.87 10.62
N PRO A 87 -4.62 19.88 11.50
CA PRO A 87 -4.47 19.71 12.93
C PRO A 87 -5.35 18.59 13.50
N GLY A 88 -4.77 17.75 14.38
CA GLY A 88 -5.48 16.65 15.01
C GLY A 88 -5.63 15.40 14.15
N ALA A 89 -5.24 15.44 12.87
CA ALA A 89 -5.03 14.26 12.06
C ALA A 89 -3.57 13.81 12.08
N LYS A 90 -3.38 12.52 11.79
CA LYS A 90 -2.08 11.86 11.71
C LYS A 90 -2.03 11.07 10.41
N PHE A 91 -1.11 11.47 9.55
CA PHE A 91 -0.80 10.82 8.28
C PHE A 91 0.54 10.11 8.41
N ILE A 92 0.62 8.90 7.89
CA ILE A 92 1.87 8.13 7.75
C ILE A 92 2.02 7.65 6.31
N TYR A 93 3.27 7.47 5.89
CA TYR A 93 3.68 6.84 4.65
C TYR A 93 4.21 5.44 4.94
N LEU A 94 3.80 4.46 4.14
CA LEU A 94 4.27 3.08 4.19
C LEU A 94 5.07 2.79 2.92
N ASN A 95 6.35 2.50 3.09
CA ASN A 95 7.28 2.28 2.01
C ASN A 95 7.18 0.84 1.51
N MET A 96 6.38 0.63 0.48
CA MET A 96 6.15 -0.70 -0.09
C MET A 96 7.42 -1.32 -0.68
N THR A 97 8.34 -0.50 -1.20
CA THR A 97 9.66 -0.99 -1.63
C THR A 97 10.44 -1.58 -0.46
N SER A 98 10.50 -0.89 0.68
CA SER A 98 11.20 -1.36 1.88
C SER A 98 10.53 -2.60 2.47
N ILE A 99 9.19 -2.61 2.55
CA ILE A 99 8.40 -3.72 3.08
C ILE A 99 8.62 -5.00 2.27
N ALA A 100 8.80 -4.89 0.96
CA ALA A 100 9.08 -6.01 0.07
C ALA A 100 10.55 -6.48 0.09
N LEU A 101 11.47 -5.78 0.78
CA LEU A 101 12.87 -6.21 0.89
C LEU A 101 13.01 -7.44 1.80
N GLY A 102 13.85 -8.39 1.39
CA GLY A 102 14.21 -9.56 2.19
C GLY A 102 14.11 -10.84 1.38
N ASP A 103 14.56 -11.93 1.97
CA ASP A 103 14.37 -13.27 1.41
C ASP A 103 12.99 -13.81 1.83
N PRO A 104 12.08 -14.10 0.88
CA PRO A 104 10.76 -14.63 1.20
C PRO A 104 10.77 -16.17 1.40
N THR A 105 11.90 -16.85 1.12
CA THR A 105 12.04 -18.30 1.23
C THR A 105 11.69 -18.86 2.62
N PRO A 106 12.04 -18.22 3.76
CA PRO A 106 11.65 -18.68 5.09
C PRO A 106 10.13 -18.74 5.32
N PHE A 107 9.35 -18.03 4.51
CA PHE A 107 7.89 -18.04 4.54
C PHE A 107 7.27 -19.07 3.57
N GLY A 108 8.09 -19.90 2.92
CA GLY A 108 7.65 -20.93 1.98
C GLY A 108 7.36 -20.42 0.56
N ILE A 109 7.63 -19.14 0.29
CA ILE A 109 7.48 -18.52 -1.03
C ILE A 109 8.68 -18.91 -1.91
N LYS A 110 8.39 -19.39 -3.12
CA LYS A 110 9.37 -19.92 -4.07
C LYS A 110 9.29 -19.26 -5.45
N VAL A 111 8.11 -18.77 -5.83
CA VAL A 111 7.85 -18.21 -7.16
C VAL A 111 7.61 -16.71 -7.04
N LEU A 112 8.57 -15.92 -7.53
CA LEU A 112 8.61 -14.47 -7.34
C LEU A 112 8.20 -13.69 -8.60
N ASP A 113 8.19 -14.35 -9.75
CA ASP A 113 8.18 -13.71 -11.07
C ASP A 113 7.11 -14.27 -12.02
N ALA A 114 6.25 -15.18 -11.55
CA ALA A 114 5.19 -15.78 -12.36
C ALA A 114 3.82 -15.76 -11.66
N PRO A 115 2.73 -15.50 -12.41
CA PRO A 115 1.38 -15.52 -11.88
C PRO A 115 0.96 -16.95 -11.48
N CYS A 116 0.11 -17.05 -10.46
CA CYS A 116 -0.53 -18.30 -10.06
C CYS A 116 -1.73 -18.67 -10.95
N CYS A 117 -2.24 -17.77 -11.78
CA CYS A 117 -3.35 -18.06 -12.69
C CYS A 117 -2.96 -17.92 -14.17
N ASN A 118 -3.80 -18.49 -15.05
CA ASN A 118 -3.74 -18.16 -16.47
C ASN A 118 -4.23 -16.73 -16.67
N VAL A 119 -3.35 -15.90 -17.21
CA VAL A 119 -3.63 -14.48 -17.46
C VAL A 119 -4.12 -14.25 -18.89
N SER A 120 -5.01 -13.27 -19.04
CA SER A 120 -5.47 -12.82 -20.35
C SER A 120 -4.34 -12.12 -21.11
N THR A 121 -4.32 -12.24 -22.43
CA THR A 121 -3.41 -11.50 -23.32
C THR A 121 -4.13 -10.46 -24.18
N THR A 122 -5.45 -10.34 -24.05
CA THR A 122 -6.29 -9.48 -24.90
C THR A 122 -7.07 -8.47 -24.05
N ILE A 123 -8.12 -8.91 -23.36
CA ILE A 123 -8.95 -8.08 -22.48
C ILE A 123 -8.36 -8.12 -21.08
N ALA A 124 -8.08 -6.95 -20.49
CA ALA A 124 -7.41 -6.85 -19.18
C ALA A 124 -6.11 -7.68 -19.13
N ALA A 125 -5.22 -7.44 -20.10
CA ALA A 125 -4.00 -8.21 -20.26
C ALA A 125 -3.18 -8.28 -18.95
N GLY A 126 -2.76 -9.49 -18.58
CA GLY A 126 -2.05 -9.79 -17.33
C GLY A 126 -2.95 -10.04 -16.12
N GLN A 127 -4.26 -9.79 -16.19
CA GLN A 127 -5.20 -10.24 -15.14
C GLN A 127 -5.65 -11.68 -15.38
N CYS A 128 -6.06 -12.37 -14.32
CA CYS A 128 -6.60 -13.74 -14.44
C CYS A 128 -7.79 -13.81 -15.40
N ILE A 129 -7.85 -14.87 -16.19
CA ILE A 129 -9.05 -15.19 -16.97
C ILE A 129 -10.17 -15.64 -16.01
N GLY A 130 -11.33 -14.98 -16.10
CA GLY A 130 -12.49 -15.30 -15.27
C GLY A 130 -12.93 -16.75 -15.43
N GLY A 131 -13.21 -17.42 -14.31
CA GLY A 131 -13.56 -18.85 -14.28
C GLY A 131 -12.38 -19.80 -14.47
N GLY A 132 -11.15 -19.29 -14.62
CA GLY A 132 -9.93 -20.10 -14.63
C GLY A 132 -9.63 -20.72 -13.27
N VAL A 133 -8.98 -21.90 -13.28
CA VAL A 133 -8.50 -22.56 -12.07
C VAL A 133 -7.11 -22.00 -11.73
N PRO A 134 -6.90 -21.41 -10.53
CA PRO A 134 -5.58 -20.97 -10.09
C PRO A 134 -4.66 -22.15 -9.77
N CYS A 135 -3.37 -21.88 -9.63
CA CYS A 135 -2.37 -22.87 -9.27
C CYS A 135 -2.67 -23.52 -7.91
N ASN A 136 -2.31 -24.80 -7.76
CA ASN A 136 -2.55 -25.54 -6.51
C ASN A 136 -1.65 -25.03 -5.37
N ASN A 137 -0.47 -24.52 -5.68
CA ASN A 137 0.57 -24.08 -4.76
C ASN A 137 0.56 -22.54 -4.55
N ARG A 138 -0.63 -21.93 -4.44
CA ARG A 138 -0.81 -20.47 -4.28
C ARG A 138 -0.02 -19.84 -3.12
N ALA A 139 0.23 -20.60 -2.05
CA ALA A 139 1.01 -20.15 -0.90
C ALA A 139 2.53 -20.07 -1.18
N GLU A 140 2.98 -20.53 -2.35
CA GLU A 140 4.37 -20.48 -2.77
C GLU A 140 4.65 -19.34 -3.77
N HIS A 141 3.61 -18.62 -4.23
CA HIS A 141 3.72 -17.53 -5.20
C HIS A 141 3.60 -16.16 -4.52
N ILE A 142 4.41 -15.18 -4.94
CA ILE A 142 4.17 -13.77 -4.58
C ILE A 142 2.96 -13.22 -5.33
N PHE A 143 2.79 -13.59 -6.60
CA PHE A 143 1.82 -12.97 -7.50
C PHE A 143 0.65 -13.91 -7.83
N PHE A 144 -0.58 -13.42 -7.67
CA PHE A 144 -1.79 -14.13 -8.05
C PHE A 144 -2.03 -14.06 -9.56
N ASP A 145 -2.01 -12.84 -10.10
CA ASP A 145 -1.95 -12.55 -11.55
C ASP A 145 -0.68 -11.76 -11.88
N SER A 146 -0.57 -11.12 -13.04
CA SER A 146 0.64 -10.40 -13.43
C SER A 146 0.87 -9.07 -12.69
N PHE A 147 -0.02 -8.69 -11.76
CA PHE A 147 -0.01 -7.41 -11.03
C PHE A 147 -0.17 -7.62 -9.52
N HIS A 148 -1.16 -8.41 -9.13
CA HIS A 148 -1.68 -8.47 -7.78
C HIS A 148 -0.96 -9.54 -6.94
N PRO A 149 -0.64 -9.24 -5.68
CA PRO A 149 -0.06 -10.21 -4.77
C PRO A 149 -1.05 -11.31 -4.37
N THR A 150 -0.52 -12.48 -4.01
CA THR A 150 -1.29 -13.57 -3.38
C THR A 150 -1.67 -13.21 -1.94
N GLU A 151 -2.54 -14.03 -1.34
CA GLU A 151 -2.92 -13.93 0.07
C GLU A 151 -1.70 -13.90 0.99
N ILE A 152 -0.74 -14.82 0.82
CA ILE A 152 0.45 -14.89 1.68
C ILE A 152 1.33 -13.63 1.57
N ALA A 153 1.52 -13.10 0.35
CA ALA A 153 2.26 -11.86 0.15
C ALA A 153 1.55 -10.66 0.80
N ASN A 154 0.21 -10.61 0.71
CA ASN A 154 -0.59 -9.59 1.40
C ASN A 154 -0.51 -9.71 2.92
N THR A 155 -0.54 -10.92 3.48
CA THR A 155 -0.41 -11.14 4.93
C THR A 155 0.93 -10.63 5.44
N LEU A 156 2.05 -11.01 4.81
CA LEU A 156 3.39 -10.56 5.20
C LEU A 156 3.53 -9.03 5.08
N THR A 157 3.00 -8.47 4.00
CA THR A 157 2.96 -7.01 3.79
C THR A 157 2.18 -6.32 4.90
N ALA A 158 0.99 -6.83 5.26
CA ALA A 158 0.15 -6.25 6.29
C ALA A 158 0.79 -6.33 7.67
N GLU A 159 1.43 -7.45 8.02
CA GLU A 159 2.15 -7.61 9.28
C GLU A 159 3.28 -6.59 9.42
N ARG A 160 4.08 -6.43 8.36
CA ARG A 160 5.22 -5.51 8.34
C ARG A 160 4.81 -4.04 8.21
N ALA A 161 3.70 -3.74 7.52
CA ALA A 161 3.08 -2.43 7.52
C ALA A 161 2.51 -2.08 8.90
N TYR A 162 1.95 -3.07 9.59
CA TYR A 162 1.41 -2.87 10.94
C TYR A 162 2.52 -2.52 11.92
N LYS A 163 3.58 -3.33 11.94
CA LYS A 163 4.74 -3.14 12.80
C LYS A 163 6.00 -3.20 11.96
N ALA A 164 6.67 -2.05 11.84
CA ALA A 164 7.85 -1.92 11.00
C ALA A 164 8.96 -2.86 11.48
N VAL A 165 9.61 -3.54 10.53
CA VAL A 165 10.79 -4.38 10.77
C VAL A 165 12.06 -3.58 10.52
N LEU A 166 12.07 -2.75 9.47
CA LEU A 166 13.13 -1.79 9.17
C LEU A 166 12.68 -0.36 9.46
N PRO A 167 13.60 0.54 9.87
CA PRO A 167 13.30 1.96 10.03
C PRO A 167 12.79 2.64 8.74
N THR A 168 13.07 2.05 7.58
CA THR A 168 12.65 2.55 6.26
C THR A 168 11.27 2.08 5.83
N ASP A 169 10.63 1.15 6.56
CA ASP A 169 9.33 0.58 6.20
C ASP A 169 8.19 1.59 6.32
N ALA A 170 8.31 2.57 7.22
CA ALA A 170 7.29 3.56 7.47
C ALA A 170 7.87 4.92 7.82
N TYR A 171 7.08 5.98 7.64
CA TYR A 171 7.43 7.35 8.00
C TYR A 171 6.19 8.16 8.42
N PRO A 172 6.24 8.97 9.49
CA PRO A 172 7.30 9.04 10.50
C PRO A 172 7.31 7.84 11.46
N TYR A 173 6.26 7.01 11.47
CA TYR A 173 6.13 5.80 12.28
C TYR A 173 5.12 4.84 11.61
N ASP A 174 5.04 3.61 12.13
CA ASP A 174 4.16 2.56 11.59
C ASP A 174 2.70 2.64 12.06
N ILE A 175 1.85 1.76 11.53
CA ILE A 175 0.43 1.71 11.89
C ILE A 175 0.25 1.40 13.38
N SER A 176 1.07 0.52 13.96
CA SER A 176 0.95 0.16 15.38
C SER A 176 1.09 1.39 16.27
N THR A 177 2.03 2.28 15.93
CA THR A 177 2.24 3.57 16.60
C THR A 177 1.07 4.52 16.32
N LEU A 178 0.59 4.59 15.09
CA LEU A 178 -0.57 5.41 14.71
C LEU A 178 -1.83 5.02 15.50
N VAL A 179 -2.06 3.73 15.73
CA VAL A 179 -3.23 3.22 16.46
C VAL A 179 -3.20 3.60 17.93
N ILE A 180 -2.04 3.53 18.59
CA ILE A 180 -1.90 3.88 20.02
C ILE A 180 -1.86 5.38 20.29
N GLN A 181 -1.61 6.23 19.27
CA GLN A 181 -1.61 7.67 19.47
C GLN A 181 -3.03 8.17 19.80
N ASN A 182 -3.15 8.87 20.92
CA ASN A 182 -4.37 9.61 21.24
C ASN A 182 -4.40 10.88 20.38
N ASN A 183 -5.42 10.98 19.52
CA ASN A 183 -5.76 12.23 18.85
C ASN A 183 -6.51 13.11 19.83
N THR A 184 -5.88 13.51 20.93
CA THR A 184 -6.44 14.53 21.82
C THR A 184 -5.99 15.90 21.30
N PRO A 185 -6.89 16.72 20.75
CA PRO A 185 -6.74 18.16 20.91
C PRO A 185 -6.75 18.42 22.42
N ASN A 186 -5.83 19.25 22.92
CA ASN A 186 -5.97 19.78 24.26
C ASN A 186 -7.39 20.32 24.43
N ASN A 187 -8.08 19.84 25.48
CA ASN A 187 -9.44 20.18 25.92
C ASN A 187 -10.57 19.51 25.12
N ILE A 188 -10.99 18.29 25.51
CA ILE A 188 -12.34 17.97 26.05
C ILE A 188 -12.20 16.59 26.73
N ILE A 189 -11.95 16.57 28.04
CA ILE A 189 -12.38 15.45 28.87
C ILE A 189 -13.86 15.69 29.11
N GLN A 190 -14.73 14.97 28.39
CA GLN A 190 -16.04 14.65 28.94
C GLN A 190 -15.93 13.23 29.47
N ASP A 191 -15.68 13.20 30.77
CA ASP A 191 -15.67 12.01 31.60
C ASP A 191 -17.07 11.37 31.55
N PHE A 192 -17.18 10.18 30.97
CA PHE A 192 -18.42 9.39 30.95
C PHE A 192 -18.72 8.74 32.32
N SER A 193 -18.03 9.13 33.39
CA SER A 193 -18.28 8.64 34.75
C SER A 193 -19.47 9.30 35.47
N SER A 194 -20.21 10.22 34.84
CA SER A 194 -21.29 10.98 35.50
C SER A 194 -22.74 10.51 35.23
N VAL A 195 -22.97 9.41 34.51
CA VAL A 195 -24.35 8.86 34.36
C VAL A 195 -24.55 7.69 35.30
N ASN A 196 -24.68 8.00 36.59
CA ASN A 196 -25.40 7.17 37.56
C ASN A 196 -26.34 8.08 38.35
N GLY A 197 -27.65 7.88 38.21
CA GLY A 197 -28.64 8.39 39.16
C GLY A 197 -29.94 8.91 38.54
N SER A 198 -30.91 8.01 38.36
CA SER A 198 -32.34 8.14 38.73
C SER A 198 -33.12 6.92 38.24
#